data_AF-A0AAQ3TYE4-F1
#
_entry.id   AF-A0AAQ3TYE4-F1
#
_cell.length_a   1.000
_cell.length_b   1.000
_cell.length_c   1.000
_cell.angle_alpha   90.00
_cell.angle_beta   90.00
_cell.angle_gamma   90.00
#
_symmetry.space_group_name_H-M   'P 1'
#
loop_
_entity.id
_entity.type
_entity.pdbx_description
1 polymer ?
#
loop_
_entity_poly.entity_id
_entity_poly.type
_entity_poly.pdbx_seq_one_letter_code
_entity_poly.pdbx_strand_id
1 'polypeptide(L)' 'MGYGFPELYGDNNTRLFSYWTRDAYQATGCYNLGCSGFIQTNNKIAIGGSISPVSIYGSSQHDINISVRKNL' A
#
# COMPACT_ATOMS: atom_id res chain seq x y z
N MET A 1 -6.02 -18.63 4.39
CA MET A 1 -5.99 -17.26 4.94
C MET A 1 -5.04 -16.45 4.09
N GLY A 2 -5.58 -15.68 3.13
CA GLY A 2 -4.79 -14.87 2.21
C GLY A 2 -4.65 -13.46 2.75
N TYR A 3 -3.43 -13.06 3.13
CA TYR A 3 -3.10 -11.70 3.58
C TYR A 3 -2.91 -10.75 2.40
N GLY A 4 -3.81 -10.82 1.40
CA GLY A 4 -3.80 -9.99 0.21
C GLY A 4 -5.18 -9.36 -0.02
N PHE A 5 -5.28 -8.46 -0.99
CA PHE A 5 -6.56 -7.89 -1.42
C PHE A 5 -6.90 -8.34 -2.87
N PRO A 6 -7.17 -9.64 -3.10
CA PRO A 6 -7.42 -10.17 -4.44
C PRO A 6 -8.63 -9.55 -5.11
N GLU A 7 -9.64 -9.12 -4.34
CA GLU A 7 -10.83 -8.45 -4.88
C GLU A 7 -10.48 -7.16 -5.63
N LEU A 8 -9.42 -6.45 -5.20
CA LEU A 8 -8.98 -5.21 -5.84
C LEU A 8 -7.96 -5.44 -6.96
N TYR A 9 -7.06 -6.44 -6.84
CA TYR A 9 -5.92 -6.60 -7.75
C TYR A 9 -5.91 -7.89 -8.58
N GLY A 10 -6.80 -8.86 -8.31
CA GLY A 10 -6.84 -10.15 -8.97
C GLY A 10 -5.65 -11.08 -8.65
N ASP A 11 -4.80 -10.71 -7.69
CA ASP A 11 -3.63 -11.48 -7.27
C ASP A 11 -3.39 -11.41 -5.76
N ASN A 12 -2.39 -12.18 -5.30
CA ASN A 12 -1.96 -12.25 -3.91
C ASN A 12 -0.62 -11.54 -3.68
N ASN A 13 -0.24 -10.59 -4.53
CA ASN A 13 1.05 -9.91 -4.41
C ASN A 13 1.02 -8.92 -3.25
N THR A 14 2.12 -8.87 -2.49
CA THR A 14 2.33 -7.85 -1.45
C THR A 14 2.45 -6.47 -2.10
N ARG A 15 1.70 -5.47 -1.60
CA ARG A 15 1.62 -4.12 -2.19
C ARG A 15 1.67 -3.06 -1.09
N LEU A 16 2.39 -1.96 -1.32
CA LEU A 16 2.27 -0.75 -0.50
C LEU A 16 1.07 0.06 -1.02
N PHE A 17 0.08 0.30 -0.17
CA PHE A 17 -1.13 1.03 -0.54
C PHE A 17 -1.41 2.18 0.43
N SER A 18 -2.20 3.15 -0.03
CA SER A 18 -2.84 4.15 0.83
C SER A 18 -4.33 3.87 0.90
N TYR A 19 -4.94 4.11 2.04
CA TYR A 19 -6.40 4.13 2.18
C TYR A 19 -6.79 5.43 2.88
N TRP A 20 -7.63 6.22 2.24
CA TRP A 20 -8.08 7.50 2.76
C TRP A 20 -9.57 7.45 3.06
N THR A 21 -9.97 7.99 4.20
CA THR A 21 -11.37 8.12 4.61
C THR A 21 -11.61 9.53 5.15
N ARG A 22 -12.80 10.09 4.91
CA ARG A 22 -13.18 11.39 5.49
C ARG A 22 -13.86 11.23 6.85
N ASP A 23 -14.35 10.03 7.13
CA ASP A 23 -15.28 9.71 8.20
C ASP A 23 -14.74 8.62 9.13
N ALA A 24 -13.42 8.50 9.26
CA ALA A 24 -12.78 7.53 10.14
C ALA A 24 -13.27 6.08 9.90
N TYR A 25 -13.21 5.65 8.64
CA TYR A 25 -13.49 4.26 8.22
C TYR A 25 -14.95 3.79 8.37
N GLN A 26 -15.91 4.72 8.43
CA GLN A 26 -17.32 4.36 8.60
C GLN A 26 -17.98 3.91 7.30
N ALA A 27 -17.99 4.77 6.28
CA ALA A 27 -18.66 4.50 5.00
C ALA A 27 -17.94 5.09 3.79
N THR A 28 -17.10 6.12 3.98
CA THR A 28 -16.34 6.73 2.90
C THR A 28 -14.93 6.17 2.80
N GLY A 29 -14.41 6.14 1.59
CA GLY A 29 -12.98 6.00 1.38
C GLY A 29 -12.61 5.53 -0.01
N CYS A 30 -11.32 5.56 -0.30
CA CYS A 30 -10.77 5.03 -1.52
C CYS A 30 -9.37 4.48 -1.27
N TYR A 31 -8.98 3.49 -2.07
CA TYR A 31 -7.62 2.99 -2.11
C TYR A 31 -6.77 3.81 -3.09
N ASN A 32 -5.47 3.91 -2.79
CA ASN A 32 -4.45 4.49 -3.64
C ASN A 32 -4.81 5.92 -4.08
N LEU A 33 -4.71 6.19 -5.39
CA LEU A 33 -5.04 7.46 -6.04
C LEU A 33 -6.49 7.47 -6.57
N GLY A 34 -7.36 6.56 -6.08
CA GLY A 34 -8.76 6.48 -6.50
C GLY A 34 -9.61 7.70 -6.12
N CYS A 35 -9.09 8.54 -5.23
CA CYS A 35 -9.66 9.84 -4.86
C CYS A 35 -8.54 10.78 -4.41
N SER A 36 -8.82 12.09 -4.35
CA SER A 36 -7.84 13.14 -3.97
C SER A 36 -7.53 13.19 -2.48
N GLY A 37 -7.71 12.09 -1.75
CA GLY A 37 -7.43 11.97 -0.32
C GLY A 37 -5.95 11.76 0.02
N PHE A 38 -5.18 11.27 -0.96
CA PHE A 38 -3.73 11.13 -0.87
C PHE A 38 -3.09 11.69 -2.14
N ILE A 39 -2.05 12.51 -1.97
CA ILE A 39 -1.32 13.11 -3.09
C ILE A 39 0.10 12.54 -3.08
N GLN A 40 0.40 11.73 -4.09
CA GLN A 40 1.76 11.25 -4.32
C GLN A 40 2.57 12.33 -5.03
N THR A 41 3.58 12.88 -4.36
CA THR A 41 4.45 13.94 -4.92
C THR A 41 5.74 13.39 -5.55
N ASN A 42 6.14 12.18 -5.17
CA ASN A 42 7.32 11.52 -5.69
C ASN A 42 6.92 10.39 -6.65
N ASN A 43 7.49 10.35 -7.85
CA ASN A 43 7.15 9.40 -8.90
C ASN A 43 8.06 8.14 -8.96
N LYS A 44 8.97 7.97 -8.00
CA LYS A 44 9.90 6.82 -7.97
C LYS A 44 9.26 5.54 -7.44
N ILE A 45 8.18 5.64 -6.66
CA ILE A 45 7.47 4.50 -6.05
C ILE A 45 6.02 4.55 -6.48
N ALA A 46 5.48 3.45 -7.00
CA ALA A 46 4.07 3.37 -7.35
C ALA A 46 3.23 2.90 -6.16
N ILE A 47 2.34 3.75 -5.63
CA ILE A 47 1.33 3.33 -4.66
C ILE A 47 0.36 2.35 -5.34
N GLY A 48 0.09 1.22 -4.69
CA GLY A 48 -0.67 0.09 -5.24
C GLY A 48 0.18 -0.87 -6.09
N GLY A 49 1.44 -0.54 -6.38
CA GLY A 49 2.38 -1.41 -7.07
C GLY A 49 2.80 -2.61 -6.22
N SER A 50 3.14 -3.72 -6.88
CA SER A 50 3.66 -4.91 -6.20
C SER A 50 5.08 -4.66 -5.69
N ILE A 51 5.36 -5.16 -4.49
CA ILE A 51 6.69 -5.16 -3.89
C ILE A 51 7.44 -6.39 -4.41
N SER A 52 8.67 -6.17 -4.88
CA SER A 52 9.56 -7.22 -5.32
C SER A 52 11.02 -6.80 -5.09
N PRO A 53 11.91 -7.70 -4.66
CA PRO A 53 11.64 -9.10 -4.28
C PRO A 53 10.90 -9.22 -2.93
N VAL A 54 10.30 -10.40 -2.67
CA VAL A 54 9.68 -10.74 -1.38
C VAL A 54 10.49 -11.83 -0.65
N SER A 55 10.39 -11.86 0.68
CA SER A 55 11.09 -12.86 1.51
C SER A 55 10.59 -14.28 1.24
N ILE A 56 11.51 -15.25 1.28
CA ILE A 56 11.22 -16.67 1.06
C ILE A 56 11.63 -17.47 2.31
N TYR A 57 10.74 -18.36 2.79
CA TYR A 57 11.01 -19.19 3.96
C TYR A 57 12.26 -20.06 3.75
N GLY A 58 13.18 -20.05 4.71
CA GLY A 58 14.46 -20.77 4.63
C GLY A 58 15.44 -20.19 3.61
N SER A 59 15.22 -18.97 3.11
CA SER A 59 16.03 -18.34 2.07
C SER A 59 16.18 -16.82 2.32
N SER A 60 16.32 -16.02 1.27
CA SER A 60 16.58 -14.58 1.35
C SER A 60 15.44 -13.83 2.05
N GLN A 61 15.83 -12.96 2.97
CA GLN A 61 14.94 -12.04 3.65
C GLN A 61 15.16 -10.62 3.11
N HIS A 62 14.07 -9.89 2.93
CA HIS A 62 14.06 -8.52 2.45
C HIS A 62 13.23 -7.64 3.40
N ASP A 63 13.72 -6.43 3.65
CA ASP A 63 13.06 -5.44 4.50
C ASP A 63 12.80 -4.14 3.71
N ILE A 64 11.75 -3.41 4.11
CA ILE A 64 11.43 -2.08 3.61
C ILE A 64 11.39 -1.08 4.76
N ASN A 65 12.02 0.07 4.58
CA ASN A 65 12.03 1.14 5.57
C ASN A 65 11.00 2.20 5.19
N ILE A 66 10.01 2.42 6.04
CA ILE A 66 8.95 3.42 5.86
C ILE A 66 9.02 4.43 7.01
N SER A 67 9.04 5.72 6.69
CA SER A 67 8.98 6.79 7.69
C SER A 67 7.80 7.71 7.45
N VAL A 68 7.00 7.94 8.47
CA VAL A 68 5.92 8.93 8.47
C VAL A 68 6.37 10.11 9.32
N ARG A 69 6.28 11.31 8.77
CA ARG A 69 6.69 12.55 9.45
C ARG A 69 5.60 13.59 9.30
N LYS A 70 5.33 14.30 10.39
CA LYS A 70 4.56 15.53 10.36
C LYS A 70 5.56 16.67 10.49
N ASN A 71 5.54 17.59 9.54
CA ASN A 71 6.24 18.86 9.69
C ASN A 71 5.38 19.73 10.61
N LEU A 72 5.98 20.23 11.71
CA LEU A 72 5.37 21.20 12.61
C LEU A 72 5.78 22.60 12.18
#